data_AF-Q180X1-F1
#
_entry.id   AF-Q180X1-F1
#
_cell.length_a   1.000
_cell.length_b   1.000
_cell.length_c   1.000
_cell.angle_alpha   90.00
_cell.angle_beta   90.00
_cell.angle_gamma   90.00
#
_symmetry.space_group_name_H-M   'P 1'
#
loop_
_entity.id
_entity.type
_entity.pdbx_description
1 polymer ?
#
loop_
_entity_poly.entity_id
_entity_poly.type
_entity_poly.pdbx_seq_one_letter_code
_entity_poly.pdbx_strand_id
1 'polypeptide(L)'
;MEKALVGITWEFVFQIVNTFIIFLLLRKLLFKPVLNIIESRENDIKSDLAEGEKAKNEGLALKKEYESKINFAKDEGQEIIKQATIRAEQKSDDIVNTAKKDALDIKEKANKDIEQERQKVINEIKNDISNIALLAASKVIEKDLDKSKHEELIENFIKEVGEAK
;
A
#
# COMPACT_ATOMS: atom_id res chain seq x y z
N MET A 1 67.45 67.89 63.39
CA MET A 1 68.25 66.74 63.85
C MET A 1 68.01 66.57 65.35
N GLU A 2 68.05 65.32 65.84
CA GLU A 2 68.10 64.94 67.27
C GLU A 2 66.84 65.08 68.15
N LYS A 3 65.86 64.18 67.96
CA LYS A 3 64.97 63.65 69.02
C LYS A 3 64.62 62.18 68.71
N ALA A 4 65.61 61.31 68.70
CA ALA A 4 65.47 59.89 68.39
C ALA A 4 65.76 59.05 69.66
N LEU A 5 64.91 58.06 69.95
CA LEU A 5 65.07 56.90 70.85
C LEU A 5 64.12 56.78 72.06
N VAL A 6 63.61 57.84 72.68
CA VAL A 6 62.78 57.67 73.92
C VAL A 6 61.27 57.91 73.70
N GLY A 7 60.87 58.53 72.59
CA GLY A 7 59.45 58.61 72.16
C GLY A 7 58.98 57.44 71.27
N ILE A 8 59.90 56.56 70.86
CA ILE A 8 59.64 55.54 69.83
C ILE A 8 58.71 54.43 70.34
N THR A 9 58.71 54.08 71.63
CA THR A 9 57.93 52.93 72.13
C THR A 9 56.43 53.18 72.07
N TRP A 10 55.95 54.33 72.57
CA TRP A 10 54.52 54.66 72.57
C TRP A 10 54.03 54.94 71.14
N GLU A 11 54.73 55.78 70.37
CA GLU A 11 54.40 56.05 68.96
C GLU A 11 54.35 54.76 68.11
N PHE A 12 55.27 53.82 68.33
CA PHE A 12 55.29 52.55 67.63
C PHE A 12 54.11 51.64 68.00
N VAL A 13 53.72 51.57 69.28
CA VAL A 13 52.51 50.86 69.70
C VAL A 13 51.26 51.48 69.07
N PHE A 14 51.14 52.81 69.08
CA PHE A 14 50.04 53.51 68.41
C PHE A 14 50.02 53.23 66.90
N GLN A 15 51.19 53.24 66.24
CA GLN A 15 51.29 52.93 64.81
C GLN A 15 50.89 51.49 64.49
N ILE A 16 51.27 50.51 65.32
CA ILE A 16 50.84 49.11 65.15
C ILE A 16 49.32 49.00 65.33
N VAL A 17 48.75 49.60 66.37
CA VAL A 17 47.31 49.60 66.62
C VAL A 17 46.56 50.26 65.46
N ASN A 18 47.02 51.43 65.01
CA ASN A 18 46.45 52.13 63.87
C ASN A 18 46.53 51.28 62.58
N THR A 19 47.68 50.65 62.31
CA THR A 19 47.86 49.73 61.18
C THR A 19 46.91 48.53 61.27
N PHE A 20 46.72 47.97 62.46
CA PHE A 20 45.81 46.86 62.69
C PHE A 20 44.34 47.26 62.51
N ILE A 21 43.95 48.44 63.01
CA ILE A 21 42.60 49.01 62.81
C ILE A 21 42.33 49.22 61.31
N ILE A 22 43.26 49.86 60.58
CA ILE A 22 43.16 50.06 59.13
C ILE A 22 43.10 48.71 58.42
N PHE A 23 43.95 47.74 58.78
CA PHE A 23 43.94 46.39 58.20
C PHE A 23 42.59 45.69 58.40
N LEU A 24 42.02 45.75 59.60
CA LEU A 24 40.69 45.16 59.89
C LEU A 24 39.58 45.87 59.12
N LEU A 25 39.63 47.21 59.02
CA LEU A 25 38.72 48.02 58.22
C LEU A 25 38.82 47.63 56.74
N LEU A 26 40.01 47.59 56.16
CA LEU A 26 40.22 47.18 54.77
C LEU A 26 39.75 45.74 54.53
N ARG A 27 40.08 44.80 55.43
CA ARG A 27 39.65 43.39 55.33
C ARG A 27 38.12 43.26 55.27
N LYS A 28 37.41 44.00 56.13
CA LYS A 28 35.95 43.92 56.23
C LYS A 28 35.23 44.77 55.16
N LEU A 29 35.76 45.95 54.85
CA LEU A 29 35.09 46.96 54.03
C LEU A 29 35.47 46.88 52.54
N LEU A 30 36.70 46.47 52.20
CA LEU A 30 37.16 46.40 50.81
C LEU A 30 37.34 44.95 50.36
N PHE A 31 38.19 44.17 51.04
CA PHE A 31 38.52 42.82 50.57
C PHE A 31 37.27 41.92 50.52
N LYS A 32 36.45 41.90 51.57
CA LYS A 32 35.25 41.07 51.59
C LYS A 32 34.27 41.37 50.43
N PRO A 33 33.78 42.61 50.20
CA PRO A 33 32.88 42.88 49.08
C PRO A 33 33.55 42.71 47.71
N VAL A 34 34.84 43.05 47.56
CA VAL A 34 35.56 42.88 46.29
C VAL A 34 35.70 41.40 45.92
N LEU A 35 36.12 40.54 46.86
CA LEU A 35 36.19 39.10 46.62
C LEU A 35 34.81 38.52 46.32
N ASN A 36 33.76 38.93 47.04
CA ASN A 36 32.40 38.47 46.77
C ASN A 36 31.93 38.84 45.35
N ILE A 37 32.28 40.03 44.84
CA ILE A 37 31.93 40.44 43.47
C ILE A 37 32.69 39.60 42.44
N ILE A 38 33.97 39.30 42.69
CA ILE A 38 34.78 38.44 41.81
C ILE A 38 34.21 37.02 41.79
N GLU A 39 33.93 36.44 42.96
CA GLU A 39 33.36 35.09 43.09
C GLU A 39 31.96 35.01 42.47
N SER A 40 31.11 36.01 42.69
CA SER A 40 29.79 36.10 42.04
C SER A 40 29.94 36.11 40.52
N ARG A 41 30.82 36.97 39.98
CA ARG A 41 31.05 37.03 38.52
C ARG A 41 31.65 35.75 37.97
N GLU A 42 32.56 35.10 38.70
CA GLU A 42 33.13 33.83 38.29
C GLU A 42 32.05 32.74 38.24
N ASN A 43 31.16 32.68 39.24
CA ASN A 43 30.06 31.74 39.30
C ASN A 43 29.02 32.01 38.21
N ASP A 44 28.66 33.27 37.97
CA ASP A 44 27.73 33.67 36.92
C ASP A 44 28.27 33.26 35.54
N ILE A 45 29.54 33.56 35.24
CA ILE A 45 30.17 33.16 33.97
C ILE A 45 30.23 31.64 33.82
N LYS A 46 30.60 30.91 34.88
CA LYS A 46 30.62 29.43 34.84
C LYS A 46 29.22 28.87 34.60
N SER A 47 28.21 29.44 35.24
CA SER A 47 26.81 29.05 35.06
C SER A 47 26.34 29.30 33.64
N ASP A 48 26.58 30.51 33.11
CA ASP A 48 26.19 30.89 31.74
C ASP A 48 26.89 30.02 30.69
N LEU A 49 28.17 29.71 30.88
CA LEU A 49 28.91 28.81 30.00
C LEU A 49 28.37 27.38 30.06
N ALA A 50 28.09 26.86 31.25
CA ALA A 50 27.55 25.51 31.43
C ALA A 50 26.13 25.39 30.86
N GLU A 51 25.28 26.40 31.07
CA GLU A 51 23.93 26.46 30.51
C GLU A 51 23.97 26.59 28.98
N GLY A 52 24.86 27.44 28.45
CA GLY A 52 25.07 27.58 27.01
C GLY A 52 25.57 26.29 26.35
N GLU A 53 26.51 25.58 26.98
CA GLU A 53 26.99 24.28 26.50
C GLU A 53 25.89 23.22 26.56
N LYS A 54 25.14 23.16 27.67
CA LYS A 54 24.00 22.26 27.83
C LYS A 54 22.94 22.51 26.76
N ALA A 55 22.51 23.76 26.58
CA ALA A 55 21.52 24.14 25.58
C ALA A 55 21.99 23.82 24.15
N LYS A 56 23.27 24.03 23.84
CA LYS A 56 23.87 23.65 22.55
C LYS A 56 23.82 22.13 22.34
N ASN A 57 24.21 21.35 23.34
CA ASN A 57 24.23 19.89 23.25
C ASN A 57 22.80 19.32 23.14
N GLU A 58 21.85 19.85 23.91
CA GLU A 58 20.43 19.50 23.80
C GLU A 58 19.88 19.87 22.42
N GLY A 59 20.21 21.05 21.90
CA GLY A 59 19.81 21.47 20.56
C GLY A 59 20.37 20.57 19.45
N LEU A 60 21.64 20.16 19.55
CA LEU A 60 22.25 19.21 18.61
C LEU A 60 21.63 17.80 18.72
N ALA A 61 21.36 17.33 19.93
CA ALA A 61 20.72 16.04 20.17
C ALA A 61 19.30 16.02 19.60
N LEU A 62 18.50 17.04 19.89
CA LEU A 62 17.15 17.21 19.34
C LEU A 62 17.18 17.29 17.81
N LYS A 63 18.07 18.10 17.23
CA LYS A 63 18.22 18.19 15.77
C LYS A 63 18.50 16.82 15.16
N LYS A 64 19.45 16.06 15.72
CA LYS A 64 19.79 14.71 15.25
C LYS A 64 18.61 13.74 15.38
N GLU A 65 17.87 13.80 16.49
CA GLU A 65 16.67 12.98 16.69
C GLU A 65 15.58 13.33 15.66
N TYR A 66 15.32 14.61 15.41
CA TYR A 66 14.36 15.05 14.40
C TYR A 66 14.77 14.62 12.99
N GLU A 67 16.03 14.80 12.61
CA GLU A 67 16.55 14.34 11.31
C GLU A 67 16.39 12.81 11.16
N SER A 68 16.69 12.06 12.22
CA SER A 68 16.49 10.60 12.23
C SER A 68 15.02 10.22 12.08
N LYS A 69 14.10 10.90 12.78
CA LYS A 69 12.65 10.65 12.68
C LYS A 69 12.11 10.99 11.30
N ILE A 70 12.57 12.09 10.69
CA ILE A 70 12.16 12.48 9.34
C ILE A 70 12.63 11.45 8.31
N ASN A 71 13.87 10.97 8.42
CA ASN A 71 14.37 9.94 7.51
C ASN A 71 13.62 8.62 7.69
N PHE A 72 13.43 8.17 8.93
CA PHE A 72 12.67 6.97 9.22
C PHE A 72 11.22 7.06 8.70
N ALA A 73 10.54 8.19 8.92
CA ALA A 73 9.18 8.39 8.41
C ALA A 73 9.11 8.42 6.88
N LYS A 74 10.15 8.91 6.19
CA LYS A 74 10.24 8.84 4.72
C LYS A 74 10.42 7.40 4.25
N ASP A 75 11.29 6.64 4.91
CA ASP A 75 11.56 5.24 4.56
C ASP A 75 10.32 4.38 4.81
N GLU A 76 9.65 4.54 5.96
CA GLU A 76 8.38 3.88 6.25
C GLU A 76 7.29 4.27 5.24
N GLY A 77 7.18 5.56 4.91
CA GLY A 77 6.22 6.05 3.91
C GLY A 77 6.44 5.42 2.53
N GLN A 78 7.70 5.31 2.09
CA GLN A 78 8.05 4.65 0.84
C GLN A 78 7.74 3.15 0.87
N GLU A 79 8.03 2.47 1.98
CA GLU A 79 7.74 1.05 2.13
C GLU A 79 6.22 0.79 2.15
N ILE A 80 5.42 1.63 2.81
CA ILE A 80 3.96 1.53 2.80
C ILE A 80 3.42 1.67 1.38
N ILE A 81 3.89 2.68 0.62
CA ILE A 81 3.46 2.88 -0.77
C ILE A 81 3.86 1.68 -1.64
N LYS A 82 5.09 1.19 -1.50
CA LYS A 82 5.58 0.03 -2.25
C LYS A 82 4.75 -1.23 -1.95
N GLN A 83 4.46 -1.51 -0.69
CA GLN A 83 3.62 -2.64 -0.28
C GLN A 83 2.19 -2.48 -0.80
N ALA A 84 1.64 -1.28 -0.78
CA ALA A 84 0.32 -0.99 -1.34
C ALA A 84 0.29 -1.24 -2.86
N THR A 85 1.31 -0.79 -3.60
CA THR A 85 1.44 -1.03 -5.05
C THR A 85 1.55 -2.52 -5.36
N ILE A 86 2.42 -3.27 -4.66
CA ILE A 86 2.57 -4.71 -4.87
C ILE A 86 1.24 -5.45 -4.62
N ARG A 87 0.52 -5.11 -3.54
CA ARG A 87 -0.79 -5.70 -3.25
C ARG A 87 -1.83 -5.34 -4.31
N ALA A 88 -1.81 -4.11 -4.81
CA ALA A 88 -2.71 -3.66 -5.87
C ALA A 88 -2.43 -4.39 -7.19
N GLU A 89 -1.16 -4.56 -7.56
CA GLU A 89 -0.75 -5.32 -8.75
C GLU A 89 -1.16 -6.80 -8.62
N GLN A 90 -0.85 -7.45 -7.51
CA GLN A 90 -1.27 -8.83 -7.24
C GLN A 90 -2.78 -8.99 -7.31
N LYS A 91 -3.54 -8.02 -6.76
CA LYS A 91 -5.00 -8.05 -6.81
C LYS A 91 -5.54 -7.82 -8.22
N SER A 92 -4.91 -6.93 -8.97
CA SER A 92 -5.25 -6.69 -10.38
C SER A 92 -5.03 -7.96 -11.21
N ASP A 93 -3.88 -8.62 -11.04
CA ASP A 93 -3.57 -9.86 -11.74
C ASP A 93 -4.54 -10.99 -11.37
N ASP A 94 -4.87 -11.13 -10.09
CA ASP A 94 -5.87 -12.08 -9.59
C ASP A 94 -7.26 -11.83 -10.22
N ILE A 95 -7.70 -10.58 -10.29
CA ILE A 95 -8.96 -10.20 -10.94
C ILE A 95 -8.93 -10.54 -12.43
N VAL A 96 -7.85 -10.19 -13.14
CA VAL A 96 -7.72 -10.46 -14.58
C VAL A 96 -7.68 -11.95 -14.87
N ASN A 97 -6.97 -12.73 -14.05
CA ASN A 97 -6.87 -14.18 -14.21
C ASN A 97 -8.21 -14.86 -13.92
N THR A 98 -8.92 -14.42 -12.88
CA THR A 98 -10.28 -14.90 -12.56
C THR A 98 -11.24 -14.57 -13.70
N ALA A 99 -11.24 -13.33 -14.20
CA ALA A 99 -12.09 -12.93 -15.33
C ALA A 99 -11.79 -13.73 -16.61
N LYS A 100 -10.52 -14.02 -16.90
CA LYS A 100 -10.13 -14.87 -18.04
C LYS A 100 -10.62 -16.31 -17.86
N LYS A 101 -10.50 -16.87 -16.65
CA LYS A 101 -11.00 -18.20 -16.33
C LYS A 101 -12.51 -18.27 -16.49
N ASP A 102 -13.24 -17.33 -15.90
CA ASP A 102 -14.70 -17.26 -16.01
C ASP A 102 -15.15 -17.13 -17.47
N ALA A 103 -14.45 -16.33 -18.29
CA ALA A 103 -14.73 -16.20 -19.71
C ALA A 103 -14.49 -17.51 -20.49
N LEU A 104 -13.44 -18.27 -20.14
CA LEU A 104 -13.19 -19.59 -20.73
C LEU A 104 -14.27 -20.59 -20.33
N ASP A 105 -14.65 -20.63 -19.05
CA ASP A 105 -15.68 -21.51 -18.52
C ASP A 105 -17.05 -21.24 -19.17
N ILE A 106 -17.39 -19.96 -19.35
CA ILE A 106 -18.60 -19.54 -20.08
C ILE A 106 -18.55 -20.01 -21.54
N LYS A 107 -17.41 -19.86 -22.22
CA LYS A 107 -17.25 -20.27 -23.62
C LYS A 107 -17.33 -21.79 -23.77
N GLU A 108 -16.69 -22.54 -22.89
CA GLU A 108 -16.75 -24.00 -22.89
C GLU A 108 -18.18 -24.49 -22.65
N LYS A 109 -18.88 -23.91 -21.66
CA LYS A 109 -20.29 -24.21 -21.41
C LYS A 109 -21.16 -23.91 -22.62
N ALA A 110 -21.00 -22.73 -23.24
CA ALA A 110 -21.76 -22.37 -24.44
C ALA A 110 -21.50 -23.33 -25.61
N ASN A 111 -20.25 -23.74 -25.83
CA ASN A 111 -19.92 -24.73 -26.87
C ASN A 111 -20.57 -26.09 -26.59
N LYS A 112 -20.58 -26.53 -25.33
CA LYS A 112 -21.24 -27.78 -24.93
C LYS A 112 -22.75 -27.70 -25.12
N ASP A 113 -23.36 -26.59 -24.74
CA ASP A 113 -24.80 -26.35 -24.91
C ASP A 113 -25.18 -26.33 -26.41
N ILE A 114 -24.35 -25.70 -27.25
CA ILE A 114 -24.51 -25.71 -28.72
C ILE A 114 -24.42 -27.13 -29.28
N GLU A 115 -23.44 -27.92 -28.85
CA GLU A 115 -23.27 -29.29 -29.34
C GLU A 115 -24.45 -30.18 -28.93
N GLN A 116 -24.95 -30.04 -27.69
CA GLN A 116 -26.14 -30.75 -27.23
C GLN A 116 -27.39 -30.37 -28.03
N GLU A 117 -27.59 -29.07 -28.29
CA GLU A 117 -28.73 -28.61 -29.08
C GLU A 117 -28.61 -29.08 -30.54
N ARG A 118 -27.41 -29.08 -31.13
CA ARG A 118 -27.18 -29.64 -32.47
C ARG A 118 -27.54 -31.13 -32.55
N GLN A 119 -27.15 -31.92 -31.54
CA GLN A 119 -27.48 -33.34 -31.49
C GLN A 119 -29.00 -33.55 -31.37
N LYS A 120 -29.67 -32.73 -30.56
CA LYS A 120 -31.13 -32.74 -30.43
C LYS A 120 -31.83 -32.41 -31.76
N VAL A 121 -31.40 -31.33 -32.43
CA VAL A 121 -31.93 -30.94 -33.75
C VAL A 121 -31.69 -32.02 -34.80
N ILE A 122 -30.51 -32.64 -34.83
CA ILE A 122 -30.22 -33.76 -35.76
C ILE A 122 -31.15 -34.94 -35.50
N ASN A 123 -31.43 -35.27 -34.23
CA ASN A 123 -32.34 -36.35 -33.88
C ASN A 123 -33.79 -36.03 -34.26
N GLU A 124 -34.24 -34.78 -34.08
CA GLU A 124 -35.54 -34.30 -34.55
C GLU A 124 -35.65 -34.39 -36.08
N ILE A 125 -34.64 -33.92 -36.82
CA ILE A 125 -34.60 -34.03 -38.29
C ILE A 125 -34.64 -35.50 -38.74
N LYS A 126 -33.92 -36.42 -38.07
CA LYS A 126 -33.98 -37.85 -38.40
C LYS A 126 -35.37 -38.44 -38.21
N ASN A 127 -36.08 -38.04 -37.16
CA ASN A 127 -37.47 -38.44 -36.93
C ASN A 127 -38.39 -37.87 -38.01
N ASP A 128 -38.23 -36.60 -38.37
CA ASP A 128 -39.01 -35.96 -39.44
C ASP A 128 -38.77 -36.63 -40.80
N ILE A 129 -37.52 -36.92 -41.16
CA ILE A 129 -37.17 -37.64 -42.38
C ILE A 129 -37.80 -39.04 -42.38
N SER A 130 -37.76 -39.75 -41.25
CA SER A 130 -38.38 -41.09 -41.12
C SER A 130 -39.89 -41.04 -41.31
N ASN A 131 -40.55 -40.02 -40.75
CA ASN A 131 -41.98 -39.77 -40.92
C ASN A 131 -42.33 -39.43 -42.37
N ILE A 132 -41.55 -38.57 -43.02
CA ILE A 132 -41.73 -38.21 -44.44
C ILE A 132 -41.55 -39.45 -45.34
N ALA A 133 -40.53 -40.27 -45.07
CA ALA A 133 -40.29 -41.50 -45.82
C ALA A 133 -41.44 -42.50 -45.66
N LEU A 134 -41.98 -42.65 -44.43
CA LEU A 134 -43.14 -43.50 -44.15
C LEU A 134 -44.40 -42.99 -44.87
N LEU A 135 -44.63 -41.67 -44.87
CA LEU A 135 -45.74 -41.05 -45.59
C LEU A 135 -45.60 -41.22 -47.10
N ALA A 136 -44.40 -41.05 -47.66
CA ALA A 136 -44.12 -41.27 -49.07
C ALA A 136 -44.35 -42.72 -49.48
N ALA A 137 -43.83 -43.69 -48.70
CA ALA A 137 -44.06 -45.11 -48.93
C ALA A 137 -45.55 -45.47 -48.85
N SER A 138 -46.26 -44.94 -47.85
CA SER A 138 -47.71 -45.11 -47.70
C SER A 138 -48.47 -44.58 -48.92
N LYS A 139 -48.07 -43.43 -49.46
CA LYS A 139 -48.70 -42.83 -50.65
C LYS A 139 -48.44 -43.63 -51.94
N VAL A 140 -47.25 -44.23 -52.08
CA VAL A 140 -46.93 -45.11 -53.21
C VAL A 140 -47.77 -46.39 -53.14
N ILE A 141 -47.83 -47.03 -51.96
CA ILE A 141 -48.66 -48.23 -51.74
C ILE A 141 -50.15 -47.91 -51.98
N GLU A 142 -50.65 -46.78 -51.48
CA GLU A 142 -52.04 -46.34 -51.73
C GLU A 142 -52.33 -46.19 -53.23
N LYS A 143 -51.38 -45.67 -54.01
CA LYS A 143 -51.51 -45.50 -55.47
C LYS A 143 -51.42 -46.81 -56.25
N ASP A 144 -50.58 -47.76 -55.82
CA ASP A 144 -50.46 -49.08 -56.45
C ASP A 144 -51.66 -49.98 -56.12
N LEU A 145 -52.25 -49.82 -54.92
CA LEU A 145 -53.48 -50.51 -54.50
C LEU A 145 -54.77 -49.84 -55.01
N ASP A 146 -54.68 -48.66 -55.63
CA ASP A 146 -55.83 -47.99 -56.23
C ASP A 146 -56.35 -48.85 -57.39
N LYS A 147 -57.43 -49.59 -57.12
CA LYS A 147 -58.10 -50.49 -58.06
C LYS A 147 -58.38 -49.82 -59.41
N SER A 148 -58.60 -48.51 -59.44
CA SER A 148 -58.88 -47.75 -60.67
C SER A 148 -57.72 -47.81 -61.68
N LYS A 149 -56.47 -47.75 -61.22
CA LYS A 149 -55.28 -47.91 -62.07
C LYS A 149 -55.09 -49.34 -62.56
N HIS A 150 -55.44 -50.33 -61.72
CA HIS A 150 -55.41 -51.73 -62.15
C HIS A 150 -56.44 -52.00 -63.25
N GLU A 151 -57.65 -51.45 -63.13
CA GLU A 151 -58.67 -51.54 -64.18
C GLU A 151 -58.23 -50.81 -65.47
N GLU A 152 -57.65 -49.61 -65.37
CA GLU A 152 -57.11 -48.87 -66.51
C GLU A 152 -55.97 -49.63 -67.22
N LEU A 153 -55.06 -50.25 -66.46
CA LEU A 153 -53.99 -51.08 -67.02
C LEU A 153 -54.52 -52.32 -67.73
N ILE A 154 -55.57 -52.96 -67.19
CA ILE A 154 -56.24 -54.09 -67.83
C ILE A 154 -56.90 -53.65 -69.15
N GLU A 155 -57.60 -52.52 -69.17
CA GLU A 155 -58.20 -51.99 -70.41
C GLU A 155 -57.14 -51.64 -71.47
N ASN A 156 -56.04 -50.99 -71.09
CA ASN A 156 -54.98 -50.64 -72.01
C ASN A 156 -54.26 -51.88 -72.57
N PHE A 157 -54.01 -52.90 -71.75
CA PHE A 157 -53.45 -54.17 -72.22
C PHE A 157 -54.39 -54.87 -73.20
N ILE A 158 -55.70 -54.86 -72.95
CA ILE A 158 -56.70 -55.43 -73.87
C ILE A 158 -56.72 -54.66 -75.20
N LYS A 159 -56.58 -53.32 -75.19
CA LYS A 159 -56.51 -52.52 -76.42
C LYS A 159 -55.24 -52.79 -77.22
N GLU A 160 -54.08 -52.80 -76.58
CA GLU A 160 -52.79 -52.95 -77.28
C GLU A 160 -52.60 -54.35 -77.87
N VAL A 161 -53.07 -55.39 -77.17
CA VAL A 161 -53.11 -56.76 -77.70
C VAL A 161 -54.24 -56.94 -78.72
N GLY A 162 -55.31 -56.14 -78.63
CA GLY A 162 -56.46 -56.15 -79.53
C GLY A 162 -56.25 -55.46 -80.88
N GLU A 163 -55.40 -54.42 -80.93
CA GLU A 163 -55.13 -53.64 -82.16
C GLU A 163 -53.94 -54.18 -82.99
N ALA A 164 -53.28 -55.25 -82.57
CA ALA A 164 -52.21 -55.91 -83.32
C ALA A 164 -52.71 -56.95 -84.36
N LYS A 165 -53.92 -56.79 -84.91
CA LYS A 165 -54.45 -57.59 -86.03
C LYS A 165 -54.97 -56.69 -87.14
#